data_AF-A0A8H7PLP2-F1
#
_entry.id   AF-A0A8H7PLP2-F1
#
_cell.length_a   1.000
_cell.length_b   1.000
_cell.length_c   1.000
_cell.angle_alpha   90.00
_cell.angle_beta   90.00
_cell.angle_gamma   90.00
#
_symmetry.space_group_name_H-M   'P 1'
#
loop_
_entity.id
_entity.type
_entity.pdbx_description
1 polymer ?
#
loop_
_entity_poly.entity_id
_entity_poly.type
_entity_poly.pdbx_seq_one_letter_code
_entity_poly.pdbx_strand_id
1 'polypeptide(L)'
;MTTFSNKDFDSALYHAARPVYHEGTYELIYDYHQKKGGQFDTAADVGTGTGQAALKLAGKFKSVIGTDISEKMLEAAEKKPNLQFQACPAEKLPFADSSFDLVSTFEAMHYFKYEEYFKEVQRVLKPNGTLAVVVYHLPHAKDMPEVSQAINTLIFEKLKSSWGTSFLKVYSNATHADTHHNPDQGRFLVDNLYRDISFVSLLSIPRKQRQRMPG
;
A
#
# COMPACT_ATOMS: atom_id res chain seq x y z
N MET A 1 -14.34 -7.25 9.93
CA MET A 1 -13.32 -8.32 9.83
C MET A 1 -13.09 -8.59 8.35
N THR A 2 -11.85 -8.50 7.86
CA THR A 2 -11.54 -8.69 6.43
C THR A 2 -11.55 -10.19 6.09
N THR A 3 -11.72 -10.55 4.81
CA THR A 3 -11.64 -11.95 4.36
C THR A 3 -10.30 -12.58 4.74
N PHE A 4 -9.22 -11.80 4.74
CA PHE A 4 -7.85 -12.26 5.03
C PHE A 4 -7.63 -12.59 6.51
N SER A 5 -8.53 -12.18 7.40
CA SER A 5 -8.51 -12.54 8.83
C SER A 5 -9.32 -13.81 9.13
N ASN A 6 -9.94 -14.43 8.13
CA ASN A 6 -10.68 -15.68 8.31
C ASN A 6 -9.69 -16.84 8.58
N LYS A 7 -10.01 -17.71 9.55
CA LYS A 7 -9.21 -18.89 9.90
C LYS A 7 -9.01 -19.85 8.74
N ASP A 8 -9.97 -19.93 7.83
CA ASP A 8 -9.90 -20.84 6.66
C ASP A 8 -9.16 -20.21 5.46
N PHE A 9 -8.64 -18.98 5.59
CA PHE A 9 -8.00 -18.26 4.50
C PHE A 9 -6.63 -18.87 4.11
N ASP A 10 -6.46 -19.33 2.88
CA ASP A 10 -5.17 -19.89 2.43
C ASP A 10 -4.16 -18.79 2.05
N SER A 11 -3.35 -18.37 3.02
CA SER A 11 -2.30 -17.35 2.83
C SER A 11 -1.15 -17.82 1.95
N ALA A 12 -0.89 -19.14 1.87
CA ALA A 12 0.16 -19.70 1.02
C ALA A 12 -0.25 -19.67 -0.45
N LEU A 13 -1.48 -20.09 -0.77
CA LEU A 13 -2.04 -19.96 -2.11
C LEU A 13 -2.12 -18.49 -2.53
N TYR A 14 -2.54 -17.60 -1.62
CA TYR A 14 -2.53 -16.16 -1.87
C TYR A 14 -1.14 -15.66 -2.26
N HIS A 15 -0.10 -16.01 -1.51
CA HIS A 15 1.26 -15.59 -1.81
C HIS A 15 1.72 -16.11 -3.18
N ALA A 16 1.47 -17.39 -3.48
CA ALA A 16 1.87 -18.00 -4.75
C ALA A 16 1.14 -17.45 -5.98
N ALA A 17 -0.12 -17.01 -5.83
CA ALA A 17 -0.95 -16.52 -6.93
C ALA A 17 -0.88 -15.01 -7.13
N ARG A 18 -0.31 -14.25 -6.18
CA ARG A 18 -0.24 -12.79 -6.25
C ARG A 18 0.79 -12.33 -7.29
N PRO A 19 0.46 -11.32 -8.12
CA PRO A 19 1.44 -10.66 -8.99
C PRO A 19 2.65 -10.15 -8.20
N VAL A 20 3.81 -10.18 -8.83
CA VAL A 20 5.04 -9.62 -8.27
C VAL A 20 5.18 -8.18 -8.75
N TYR A 21 5.50 -7.27 -7.82
CA TYR A 21 5.80 -5.88 -8.16
C TYR A 21 7.12 -5.78 -8.93
N HIS A 22 7.12 -5.02 -10.03
CA HIS A 22 8.29 -4.86 -10.87
C HIS A 22 9.38 -4.05 -10.14
N GLU A 23 10.67 -4.37 -10.35
CA GLU A 23 11.79 -3.68 -9.70
C GLU A 23 11.75 -2.16 -9.92
N GLY A 24 11.38 -1.73 -11.13
CA GLY A 24 11.19 -0.31 -11.46
C GLY A 24 10.20 0.43 -10.56
N THR A 25 9.22 -0.24 -9.95
CA THR A 25 8.33 0.37 -8.95
C THR A 25 9.11 0.78 -7.69
N TYR A 26 9.99 -0.10 -7.21
CA TYR A 26 10.83 0.19 -6.04
C TYR A 26 11.89 1.24 -6.36
N GLU A 27 12.49 1.19 -7.55
CA GLU A 27 13.46 2.20 -8.00
C GLU A 27 12.85 3.61 -8.01
N LEU A 28 11.62 3.77 -8.54
CA LEU A 28 10.91 5.05 -8.52
C LEU A 28 10.67 5.56 -7.09
N ILE A 29 10.29 4.68 -6.17
CA ILE A 29 10.10 5.01 -4.75
C ILE A 29 11.42 5.47 -4.14
N TYR A 30 12.50 4.71 -4.34
CA TYR A 30 13.81 5.00 -3.76
C TYR A 30 14.41 6.29 -4.31
N ASP A 31 14.31 6.52 -5.62
CA ASP A 31 14.78 7.74 -6.27
C ASP A 31 14.05 8.98 -5.74
N TYR A 32 12.72 8.91 -5.61
CA TYR A 32 11.94 10.00 -5.06
C TYR A 32 12.30 10.25 -3.60
N HIS A 33 12.35 9.18 -2.79
CA HIS A 33 12.72 9.24 -1.38
C HIS A 33 14.09 9.91 -1.17
N GLN A 34 15.09 9.50 -1.95
CA GLN A 34 16.44 10.05 -1.90
C GLN A 34 16.48 11.52 -2.35
N LYS A 35 15.80 11.88 -3.45
CA LYS A 35 15.72 13.28 -3.95
C LYS A 35 15.11 14.24 -2.94
N LYS A 36 14.26 13.74 -2.04
CA LYS A 36 13.64 14.52 -0.95
C LYS A 36 14.50 14.58 0.32
N GLY A 37 15.67 13.94 0.31
CA GLY A 37 16.60 13.90 1.44
C GLY A 37 16.26 12.84 2.49
N GLY A 38 15.44 11.85 2.14
CA GLY A 38 15.13 10.70 2.98
C GLY A 38 16.35 9.81 3.20
N GLN A 39 16.38 9.13 4.36
CA GLN A 39 17.43 8.19 4.73
C GLN A 39 16.92 6.75 4.63
N PHE A 40 17.78 5.79 4.30
CA PHE A 40 17.38 4.39 4.21
C PHE A 40 17.58 3.63 5.53
N ASP A 41 17.20 4.24 6.66
CA ASP A 41 17.36 3.61 7.99
C ASP A 41 16.15 2.71 8.33
N THR A 42 14.95 3.28 8.45
CA THR A 42 13.76 2.54 8.90
C THR A 42 12.60 2.69 7.93
N ALA A 43 12.00 1.57 7.51
CA ALA A 43 10.77 1.55 6.71
C ALA A 43 9.64 0.78 7.40
N ALA A 44 8.40 1.20 7.13
CA ALA A 44 7.18 0.44 7.44
C ALA A 44 6.43 0.07 6.17
N ASP A 45 5.88 -1.14 6.11
CA ASP A 45 4.92 -1.58 5.09
C ASP A 45 3.59 -1.89 5.78
N VAL A 46 2.60 -1.02 5.58
CA VAL A 46 1.30 -1.07 6.26
C VAL A 46 0.28 -1.79 5.38
N GLY A 47 -0.35 -2.82 5.93
CA GLY A 47 -1.13 -3.78 5.16
C GLY A 47 -0.25 -4.73 4.36
N THR A 48 0.84 -5.20 4.98
CA THR A 48 1.92 -5.95 4.32
C THR A 48 1.49 -7.33 3.80
N GLY A 49 0.38 -7.88 4.30
CA GLY A 49 -0.04 -9.24 3.99
C GLY A 49 1.05 -10.25 4.33
N THR A 50 1.48 -11.03 3.34
CA THR A 50 2.56 -12.03 3.47
C THR A 50 3.97 -11.43 3.30
N GLY A 51 4.10 -10.11 3.34
CA GLY A 51 5.40 -9.43 3.42
C GLY A 51 6.12 -9.20 2.10
N GLN A 52 5.45 -9.35 0.94
CA GLN A 52 6.11 -9.27 -0.36
C GLN A 52 6.86 -7.94 -0.58
N ALA A 53 6.21 -6.80 -0.28
CA ALA A 53 6.85 -5.49 -0.40
C ALA A 53 7.85 -5.24 0.73
N ALA A 54 7.51 -5.56 1.97
CA ALA A 54 8.42 -5.46 3.11
C ALA A 54 9.74 -6.23 2.90
N LEU A 55 9.69 -7.41 2.28
CA LEU A 55 10.87 -8.21 1.93
C LEU A 55 11.78 -7.49 0.93
N LYS A 56 11.21 -6.82 -0.07
CA LYS A 56 11.98 -6.00 -1.03
C LYS A 56 12.58 -4.77 -0.37
N LEU A 57 11.83 -4.10 0.51
CA LEU A 57 12.34 -2.97 1.30
C LEU A 57 13.50 -3.40 2.21
N ALA A 58 13.47 -4.60 2.77
CA ALA A 58 14.52 -5.12 3.64
C ALA A 58 15.87 -5.29 2.91
N GLY A 59 15.88 -5.33 1.58
CA GLY A 59 17.11 -5.29 0.78
C GLY A 59 17.76 -3.91 0.66
N LYS A 60 17.04 -2.83 1.00
CA LYS A 60 17.50 -1.43 0.88
C LYS A 60 17.59 -0.70 2.22
N PHE A 61 16.68 -0.96 3.15
CA PHE A 61 16.60 -0.30 4.46
C PHE A 61 17.31 -1.11 5.55
N LYS A 62 17.88 -0.40 6.54
CA LYS A 62 18.56 -1.06 7.68
C LYS A 62 17.59 -1.83 8.58
N SER A 63 16.35 -1.38 8.70
CA SER A 63 15.29 -2.04 9.48
C SER A 63 13.93 -1.84 8.81
N VAL A 64 13.14 -2.90 8.74
CA VAL A 64 11.80 -2.89 8.15
C VAL A 64 10.79 -3.52 9.11
N ILE A 65 9.62 -2.90 9.22
CA ILE A 65 8.48 -3.45 9.95
C ILE A 65 7.30 -3.59 8.98
N GLY A 66 6.85 -4.82 8.76
CA GLY A 66 5.57 -5.09 8.09
C GLY A 66 4.43 -5.13 9.11
N THR A 67 3.33 -4.43 8.84
CA THR A 67 2.12 -4.49 9.68
C THR A 67 0.92 -4.98 8.91
N ASP A 68 0.08 -5.78 9.54
CA ASP A 68 -1.21 -6.20 9.01
C ASP A 68 -2.18 -6.46 10.17
N ILE A 69 -3.48 -6.37 9.92
CA ILE A 69 -4.48 -6.74 10.94
C ILE A 69 -4.62 -8.27 11.06
N SER A 70 -4.21 -9.02 10.03
CA SER A 70 -4.27 -10.48 10.00
C SER A 70 -2.96 -11.10 10.48
N GLU A 71 -2.96 -11.62 11.71
CA GLU A 71 -1.86 -12.42 12.26
C GLU A 71 -1.49 -13.59 11.33
N LYS A 72 -2.48 -14.25 10.72
CA LYS A 72 -2.27 -15.36 9.79
C LYS A 72 -1.44 -14.98 8.56
N MET A 73 -1.62 -13.76 8.05
CA MET A 73 -0.83 -13.27 6.92
C MET A 73 0.63 -13.05 7.33
N LEU A 74 0.84 -12.50 8.52
CA LEU A 74 2.17 -12.25 9.09
C LEU A 74 2.91 -13.56 9.42
N GLU A 75 2.20 -14.57 9.93
CA GLU A 75 2.77 -15.89 10.20
C GLU A 75 3.31 -16.58 8.95
N ALA A 76 2.68 -16.35 7.80
CA ALA A 76 3.11 -16.89 6.51
C ALA A 76 4.23 -16.09 5.82
N ALA A 77 4.62 -14.94 6.39
CA ALA A 77 5.62 -14.07 5.79
C ALA A 77 7.05 -14.59 5.97
N GLU A 78 7.90 -14.37 4.97
CA GLU A 78 9.32 -14.70 5.04
C GLU A 78 10.03 -13.83 6.07
N LYS A 79 10.83 -14.45 6.95
CA LYS A 79 11.58 -13.75 8.00
C LYS A 79 12.99 -13.36 7.51
N LYS A 80 13.42 -12.14 7.81
CA LYS A 80 14.82 -11.68 7.67
C LYS A 80 15.31 -11.08 8.99
N PRO A 81 16.64 -11.05 9.24
CA PRO A 81 17.18 -10.46 10.48
C PRO A 81 16.77 -9.00 10.73
N ASN A 82 16.59 -8.23 9.65
CA ASN A 82 16.18 -6.83 9.68
C ASN A 82 14.70 -6.59 9.30
N LEU A 83 13.88 -7.65 9.25
CA LEU A 83 12.45 -7.56 8.93
C LEU A 83 11.63 -8.15 10.08
N GLN A 84 10.82 -7.32 10.70
CA GLN A 84 9.90 -7.71 11.76
C GLN A 84 8.46 -7.53 11.31
N PHE A 85 7.55 -8.26 11.95
CA PHE A 85 6.12 -8.18 11.66
C PHE A 85 5.33 -7.88 12.94
N GLN A 86 4.34 -7.00 12.82
CA GLN A 86 3.51 -6.58 13.95
C GLN A 86 2.04 -6.56 13.54
N ALA A 87 1.20 -7.29 14.28
CA ALA A 87 -0.24 -7.23 14.09
C ALA A 87 -0.80 -5.92 14.64
N CYS A 88 -1.41 -5.09 13.78
CA CYS A 88 -2.12 -3.87 14.16
C CYS A 88 -3.00 -3.35 13.00
N PRO A 89 -4.04 -2.58 13.30
CA PRO A 89 -4.79 -1.84 12.28
C PRO A 89 -3.94 -0.68 11.72
N ALA A 90 -4.16 -0.34 10.45
CA ALA A 90 -3.46 0.76 9.77
C ALA A 90 -3.75 2.13 10.40
N GLU A 91 -4.91 2.26 11.04
CA GLU A 91 -5.42 3.47 11.71
C GLU A 91 -4.84 3.68 13.12
N LYS A 92 -4.07 2.71 13.64
CA LYS A 92 -3.47 2.81 14.97
C LYS A 92 -2.16 2.05 15.02
N LEU A 93 -1.10 2.70 14.55
CA LEU A 93 0.24 2.14 14.48
C LEU A 93 0.92 2.22 15.86
N PRO A 94 1.42 1.10 16.42
CA PRO A 94 2.02 1.05 17.75
C PRO A 94 3.48 1.56 17.75
N PHE A 95 3.74 2.67 17.07
CA PHE A 95 5.08 3.24 16.90
C PHE A 95 5.13 4.68 17.39
N ALA A 96 6.31 5.13 17.78
CA ALA A 96 6.55 6.52 18.18
C ALA A 96 6.42 7.47 16.98
N ASP A 97 6.19 8.75 17.30
CA ASP A 97 6.19 9.82 16.31
C ASP A 97 7.56 9.91 15.62
N SER A 98 7.58 10.27 14.32
CA SER A 98 8.82 10.46 13.56
C SER A 98 9.81 9.28 13.64
N SER A 99 9.31 8.06 13.49
CA SER A 99 10.07 6.82 13.62
C SER A 99 10.50 6.20 12.28
N PHE A 100 9.83 6.53 11.17
CA PHE A 100 10.11 5.94 9.85
C PHE A 100 10.57 6.94 8.81
N ASP A 101 11.54 6.55 7.99
CA ASP A 101 11.94 7.30 6.81
C ASP A 101 11.01 7.02 5.62
N LEU A 102 10.53 5.78 5.49
CA LEU A 102 9.55 5.39 4.48
C LEU A 102 8.37 4.68 5.14
N VAL A 103 7.16 5.09 4.79
CA VAL A 103 5.95 4.28 4.99
C VAL A 103 5.44 3.87 3.63
N SER A 104 5.07 2.61 3.47
CA SER A 104 4.53 2.09 2.24
C SER A 104 3.23 1.34 2.47
N THR A 105 2.39 1.28 1.44
CA THR A 105 1.16 0.49 1.42
C THR A 105 0.92 -0.02 0.02
N PHE A 106 1.03 -1.34 -0.15
CA PHE A 106 0.88 -2.03 -1.42
C PHE A 106 -0.43 -2.83 -1.38
N GLU A 107 -1.39 -2.54 -2.27
CA GLU A 107 -2.64 -3.30 -2.42
C GLU A 107 -3.53 -3.43 -1.16
N ALA A 108 -3.41 -2.51 -0.20
CA ALA A 108 -4.17 -2.58 1.06
C ALA A 108 -4.97 -1.31 1.40
N MET A 109 -4.64 -0.15 0.83
CA MET A 109 -5.21 1.13 1.29
C MET A 109 -6.73 1.18 1.19
N HIS A 110 -7.35 0.52 0.19
CA HIS A 110 -8.80 0.46 0.01
C HIS A 110 -9.58 -0.26 1.12
N TYR A 111 -8.89 -0.88 2.08
CA TYR A 111 -9.51 -1.42 3.30
C TYR A 111 -9.48 -0.44 4.48
N PHE A 112 -8.72 0.64 4.38
CA PHE A 112 -8.44 1.52 5.51
C PHE A 112 -9.45 2.66 5.61
N LYS A 113 -9.55 3.24 6.80
CA LYS A 113 -10.19 4.54 6.98
C LYS A 113 -9.18 5.66 6.70
N TYR A 114 -9.34 6.30 5.56
CA TYR A 114 -8.34 7.22 5.01
C TYR A 114 -7.91 8.33 5.97
N GLU A 115 -8.86 9.02 6.61
CA GLU A 115 -8.52 10.11 7.54
C GLU A 115 -7.70 9.65 8.74
N GLU A 116 -8.05 8.50 9.32
CA GLU A 116 -7.34 7.93 10.48
C GLU A 116 -5.95 7.42 10.06
N TYR A 117 -5.87 6.73 8.91
CA TYR A 117 -4.62 6.24 8.35
C TYR A 117 -3.65 7.37 8.01
N PHE A 118 -4.07 8.42 7.29
CA PHE A 118 -3.18 9.52 6.93
C PHE A 118 -2.70 10.30 8.15
N LYS A 119 -3.50 10.42 9.22
CA LYS A 119 -3.06 11.00 10.50
C LYS A 119 -1.93 10.17 11.12
N GLU A 120 -2.07 8.83 11.14
CA GLU A 120 -1.02 7.95 11.63
C GLU A 120 0.24 7.99 10.78
N VAL A 121 0.11 7.94 9.44
CA VAL A 121 1.24 8.07 8.53
C VAL A 121 2.00 9.38 8.78
N GLN A 122 1.27 10.50 8.89
CA GLN A 122 1.87 11.80 9.16
C GLN A 122 2.60 11.82 10.51
N ARG A 123 2.03 11.18 11.53
CA ARG A 123 2.60 11.10 12.87
C ARG A 123 3.90 10.30 12.88
N VAL A 124 3.92 9.13 12.25
CA VAL A 124 5.06 8.19 12.33
C VAL A 124 6.18 8.51 11.34
N LEU A 125 5.92 9.26 10.26
CA LEU A 125 6.96 9.67 9.33
C LEU A 125 7.90 10.73 9.93
N LYS A 126 9.20 10.53 9.74
CA LYS A 126 10.24 11.52 10.01
C LYS A 126 10.10 12.73 9.08
N PRO A 127 10.71 13.88 9.41
CA PRO A 127 10.91 14.96 8.43
C PRO A 127 11.61 14.43 7.17
N ASN A 128 11.15 14.86 5.98
CA ASN A 128 11.57 14.33 4.68
C ASN A 128 11.22 12.85 4.43
N GLY A 129 10.46 12.24 5.34
CA GLY A 129 9.93 10.90 5.17
C GLY A 129 8.96 10.84 3.98
N THR A 130 8.84 9.66 3.40
CA THR A 130 8.03 9.42 2.20
C THR A 130 6.95 8.41 2.49
N LEU A 131 5.71 8.73 2.11
CA LEU A 131 4.64 7.77 1.93
C LEU A 131 4.65 7.28 0.46
N ALA A 132 4.67 5.97 0.27
CA ALA A 132 4.49 5.32 -1.02
C ALA A 132 3.24 4.44 -1.03
N VAL A 133 2.25 4.79 -1.85
CA VAL A 133 1.04 3.99 -2.04
C VAL A 133 1.08 3.38 -3.43
N VAL A 134 0.98 2.06 -3.50
CA VAL A 134 1.05 1.30 -4.75
C VAL A 134 -0.20 0.45 -4.92
N VAL A 135 -0.87 0.64 -6.05
CA VAL A 135 -2.01 -0.18 -6.46
C VAL A 135 -1.85 -0.62 -7.92
N TYR A 136 -2.46 -1.73 -8.30
CA TYR A 136 -2.62 -2.16 -9.68
C TYR A 136 -4.09 -2.42 -10.01
N HIS A 137 -4.45 -2.15 -11.26
CA HIS A 137 -5.79 -2.41 -11.76
C HIS A 137 -5.85 -3.78 -12.45
N LEU A 138 -7.08 -4.29 -12.61
CA LEU A 138 -7.31 -5.47 -13.44
C LEU A 138 -6.81 -5.23 -14.87
N PRO A 139 -6.34 -6.28 -15.57
CA PRO A 139 -5.91 -6.15 -16.95
C PRO A 139 -7.02 -5.56 -17.81
N HIS A 140 -6.69 -4.51 -18.56
CA HIS A 140 -7.62 -3.82 -19.44
C HIS A 140 -7.02 -3.76 -20.84
N ALA A 141 -7.66 -4.40 -21.81
CA ALA A 141 -7.32 -4.25 -23.21
C ALA A 141 -7.96 -2.95 -23.73
N LYS A 142 -7.15 -1.89 -23.78
CA LYS A 142 -7.60 -0.52 -24.14
C LYS A 142 -8.40 -0.45 -25.43
N ASP A 143 -7.97 -1.18 -26.45
CA ASP A 143 -8.55 -1.13 -27.79
C ASP A 143 -9.51 -2.30 -28.07
N MET A 144 -9.81 -3.12 -27.06
CA MET A 144 -10.68 -4.31 -27.15
C MET A 144 -11.60 -4.38 -25.93
N PRO A 145 -12.65 -3.54 -25.86
CA PRO A 145 -13.54 -3.47 -24.70
C PRO A 145 -14.24 -4.81 -24.42
N GLU A 146 -14.54 -5.61 -25.44
CA GLU A 146 -15.09 -6.95 -25.29
C GLU A 146 -14.10 -7.92 -24.60
N VAL A 147 -12.80 -7.77 -24.86
CA VAL A 147 -11.75 -8.55 -24.18
C VAL A 147 -11.61 -8.09 -22.74
N SER A 148 -11.62 -6.78 -22.48
CA SER A 148 -11.65 -6.23 -21.12
C SER A 148 -12.87 -6.70 -20.33
N GLN A 149 -14.04 -6.75 -20.97
CA GLN A 149 -15.27 -7.24 -20.36
C GLN A 149 -15.21 -8.74 -20.09
N ALA A 150 -14.69 -9.54 -21.02
CA ALA A 150 -14.48 -10.97 -20.84
C ALA A 150 -13.47 -11.27 -19.72
N ILE A 151 -12.34 -10.54 -19.68
CA ILE A 151 -11.33 -10.63 -18.61
C ILE A 151 -11.98 -10.29 -17.27
N ASN A 152 -12.70 -9.17 -17.18
CA ASN A 152 -13.40 -8.79 -15.97
C ASN A 152 -14.38 -9.88 -15.56
N THR A 153 -15.28 -10.35 -16.43
CA THR A 153 -16.24 -11.41 -16.11
C THR A 153 -15.55 -12.69 -15.64
N LEU A 154 -14.50 -13.16 -16.32
CA LEU A 154 -13.75 -14.35 -15.93
C LEU A 154 -13.08 -14.20 -14.56
N ILE A 155 -12.47 -13.03 -14.31
CA ILE A 155 -11.86 -12.69 -13.04
C ILE A 155 -12.94 -12.61 -11.96
N PHE A 156 -14.08 -11.98 -12.21
CA PHE A 156 -15.19 -11.89 -11.27
C PHE A 156 -15.80 -13.25 -10.96
N GLU A 157 -16.02 -14.12 -11.94
CA GLU A 157 -16.61 -15.43 -11.71
C GLU A 157 -15.65 -16.35 -10.94
N LYS A 158 -14.36 -16.38 -11.31
CA LYS A 158 -13.34 -17.15 -10.57
C LYS A 158 -13.05 -16.60 -9.18
N LEU A 159 -12.99 -15.27 -9.04
CA LEU A 159 -12.72 -14.65 -7.74
C LEU A 159 -13.94 -14.70 -6.84
N LYS A 160 -15.17 -14.58 -7.36
CA LYS A 160 -16.40 -14.77 -6.58
C LYS A 160 -16.50 -16.20 -6.05
N SER A 161 -16.13 -17.20 -6.85
CA SER A 161 -16.13 -18.60 -6.41
C SER A 161 -15.03 -18.91 -5.38
N SER A 162 -13.89 -18.22 -5.46
CA SER A 162 -12.74 -18.48 -4.57
C SER A 162 -12.66 -17.57 -3.34
N TRP A 163 -13.23 -16.36 -3.38
CA TRP A 163 -13.10 -15.30 -2.35
C TRP A 163 -14.45 -14.79 -1.80
N GLY A 164 -15.57 -15.30 -2.31
CA GLY A 164 -16.92 -14.93 -1.89
C GLY A 164 -17.33 -13.49 -2.25
N THR A 165 -18.43 -13.01 -1.65
CA THR A 165 -19.01 -11.68 -1.95
C THR A 165 -18.21 -10.51 -1.39
N SER A 166 -17.25 -10.76 -0.49
CA SER A 166 -16.34 -9.74 0.05
C SER A 166 -15.48 -9.09 -1.04
N PHE A 167 -15.05 -9.85 -2.04
CA PHE A 167 -14.31 -9.33 -3.19
C PHE A 167 -15.12 -8.28 -3.98
N LEU A 168 -16.42 -8.51 -4.15
CA LEU A 168 -17.31 -7.59 -4.89
C LEU A 168 -17.47 -6.24 -4.17
N LYS A 169 -17.51 -6.23 -2.83
CA LYS A 169 -17.56 -4.99 -2.04
C LYS A 169 -16.28 -4.16 -2.15
N VAL A 170 -15.13 -4.83 -2.19
CA VAL A 170 -13.83 -4.18 -2.36
C VAL A 170 -13.72 -3.55 -3.74
N TYR A 171 -14.09 -4.33 -4.77
CA TYR A 171 -14.05 -3.85 -6.14
C TYR A 171 -15.02 -2.69 -6.38
N SER A 172 -16.26 -2.78 -5.86
CA SER A 172 -17.23 -1.68 -5.99
C SER A 172 -16.73 -0.41 -5.29
N ASN A 173 -16.10 -0.52 -4.12
CA ASN A 173 -15.60 0.66 -3.40
C ASN A 173 -14.38 1.28 -4.08
N ALA A 174 -13.48 0.46 -4.64
CA ALA A 174 -12.34 0.95 -5.42
C ALA A 174 -12.81 1.69 -6.69
N THR A 175 -13.81 1.17 -7.40
CA THR A 175 -14.35 1.84 -8.59
C THR A 175 -15.22 3.07 -8.28
N HIS A 176 -15.90 3.13 -7.13
CA HIS A 176 -16.69 4.31 -6.73
C HIS A 176 -15.82 5.45 -6.16
N ALA A 177 -14.66 5.14 -5.57
CA ALA A 177 -13.70 6.15 -5.14
C ALA A 177 -13.15 6.96 -6.33
N ASP A 178 -13.03 6.33 -7.50
CA ASP A 178 -12.60 6.96 -8.75
C ASP A 178 -13.69 7.85 -9.39
N THR A 179 -14.98 7.65 -9.08
CA THR A 179 -16.08 8.35 -9.79
C THR A 179 -16.71 9.51 -9.03
N HIS A 180 -16.43 9.71 -7.74
CA HIS A 180 -17.19 10.67 -6.91
C HIS A 180 -16.38 11.72 -6.13
N HIS A 181 -15.06 11.83 -6.29
CA HIS A 181 -14.31 12.91 -5.63
C HIS A 181 -14.25 14.20 -6.46
N ASN A 182 -14.85 15.23 -5.88
CA ASN A 182 -14.81 16.64 -6.26
C ASN A 182 -13.43 17.07 -6.79
N PRO A 183 -13.33 17.59 -8.04
CA PRO A 183 -12.05 17.93 -8.68
C PRO A 183 -11.25 19.02 -7.94
N ASP A 184 -11.86 19.76 -7.01
CA ASP A 184 -11.18 20.86 -6.30
C ASP A 184 -10.70 20.52 -4.87
N GLN A 185 -11.05 19.35 -4.32
CA GLN A 185 -10.49 18.90 -3.03
C GLN A 185 -9.33 17.89 -3.16
N GLY A 186 -8.98 17.50 -4.39
CA GLY A 186 -7.92 16.53 -4.71
C GLY A 186 -6.78 17.08 -5.59
N ARG A 187 -6.58 18.41 -5.68
CA ARG A 187 -5.56 19.05 -6.55
C ARG A 187 -4.10 18.89 -6.08
N PHE A 188 -3.75 17.76 -5.48
CA PHE A 188 -2.35 17.34 -5.29
C PHE A 188 -2.24 15.85 -5.55
N LEU A 189 -2.38 15.46 -6.81
CA LEU A 189 -1.87 14.24 -7.45
C LEU A 189 -2.52 14.19 -8.84
N VAL A 190 -1.84 13.56 -9.79
CA VAL A 190 -2.28 13.32 -11.17
C VAL A 190 -2.08 14.51 -12.12
N ASP A 191 -0.92 14.51 -12.79
CA ASP A 191 -0.86 14.93 -14.18
C ASP A 191 -0.12 13.85 -14.99
N ASN A 192 -0.86 13.29 -15.95
CA ASN A 192 -0.43 12.50 -17.11
C ASN A 192 0.34 11.18 -16.88
N LEU A 193 -0.35 10.03 -16.98
CA LEU A 193 0.06 8.94 -17.88
C LEU A 193 -1.03 7.85 -18.00
N TYR A 194 -1.70 7.80 -19.15
CA TYR A 194 -2.39 6.59 -19.61
C TYR A 194 -1.36 5.65 -20.26
N ARG A 195 -0.90 4.63 -19.52
CA ARG A 195 -0.23 3.43 -20.07
C ARG A 195 -0.05 2.38 -18.96
N ASP A 196 -0.89 1.34 -18.98
CA ASP A 196 -0.75 -0.04 -18.45
C ASP A 196 0.29 -0.36 -17.36
N ILE A 197 0.42 0.47 -16.30
CA ILE A 197 1.29 0.19 -15.17
C ILE A 197 0.61 0.70 -13.90
N SER A 198 0.71 -0.11 -12.84
CA SER A 198 0.43 0.18 -11.44
C SER A 198 0.50 1.66 -11.09
N PHE A 199 -0.56 2.21 -10.51
CA PHE A 199 -0.56 3.58 -10.03
C PHE A 199 0.30 3.66 -8.75
N VAL A 200 1.36 4.46 -8.81
CA VAL A 200 2.25 4.75 -7.68
C VAL A 200 2.05 6.19 -7.28
N SER A 201 1.44 6.42 -6.11
CA SER A 201 1.31 7.75 -5.50
C SER A 201 2.38 7.95 -4.45
N LEU A 202 3.19 9.01 -4.60
CA LEU A 202 4.30 9.35 -3.69
C LEU A 202 4.06 10.72 -3.06
N LEU A 203 4.07 10.77 -1.72
CA LEU A 203 3.90 11.99 -0.94
C LEU A 203 5.06 12.15 0.05
N SER A 204 5.62 13.36 0.17
CA SER A 204 6.61 13.71 1.20
C SER A 204 6.06 14.73 2.18
N ILE A 205 6.44 14.63 3.45
CA ILE A 205 6.11 15.63 4.47
C ILE A 205 7.14 16.77 4.40
N PRO A 206 6.74 18.02 4.09
CA PRO A 206 7.66 19.15 4.03
C PRO A 206 8.28 19.45 5.41
N ARG A 207 9.55 19.86 5.41
CA ARG A 207 10.27 20.37 6.59
C ARG A 207 9.65 21.70 7.03
N LYS A 208 8.63 21.71 7.89
CA LYS A 208 8.15 22.96 8.52
C LYS A 208 9.30 23.58 9.32
N GLN A 209 9.72 24.80 8.95
CA GLN A 209 10.54 25.63 9.82
C GLN A 209 9.78 25.81 11.14
N ARG A 210 10.33 25.32 12.26
CA ARG A 210 9.87 25.74 13.59
C ARG A 210 10.19 27.23 13.74
N GLN A 211 9.24 28.08 13.34
CA GLN A 211 9.25 29.48 13.76
C GLN A 211 8.85 29.55 15.23
N ARG A 212 9.71 30.26 15.98
CA ARG A 212 9.66 30.72 17.38
C ARG A 212 8.24 30.80 17.97
N MET A 213 8.03 30.15 19.11
CA MET A 213 7.09 30.69 20.11
C MET A 213 7.83 31.77 20.92
N PRO A 214 7.24 32.95 21.18
CA PRO A 214 7.74 33.84 22.22
C PRO A 214 7.50 33.20 23.59
N GLY A 215 8.39 33.50 24.54
CA GLY A 215 8.30 33.08 25.93
C GLY A 215 7.21 33.79 26.73
#